data_AF-A0A7Y1SZM2-F1
#
_entry.id   AF-A0A7Y1SZM2-F1
#
_cell.length_a   1.000
_cell.length_b   1.000
_cell.length_c   1.000
_cell.angle_alpha   90.00
_cell.angle_beta   90.00
_cell.angle_gamma   90.00
#
_symmetry.space_group_name_H-M   'P 1'
#
loop_
_entity.id
_entity.type
_entity.pdbx_description
1 polymer ?
#
loop_
_entity_poly.entity_id
_entity_poly.type
_entity_poly.pdbx_seq_one_letter_code
_entity_poly.pdbx_strand_id
1 'polypeptide(L)'
;MIYRAAVIAVVIVVAGVAWISLPPVAPAEEEAPPEPLSGIQSGVFYCVGSGAGAETAFQAVSGSASTSLISIIDSNMVVDTVEITTERPATAMFKPPGQLFTGGAVVEVEAVEAGASWINEGPTRTTATTCYAEPRNAWTIYGGPIGSADRLVLRLMNPLLSSAKADIRLTTEFGPEPITELESVGVPPRDVVEIPLHEILGQRTMVKVAVDVTDGRLLPAMVSTTPNGIATWRAERAATDWYLPTVRVGDVVGDIAVTNPRQEHVEVEYTGIDSSGVSGQETLVLEPLGHVVLPATSLGPVVLGSRISATGPVIVTLV
;
A
#
# COMPACT_ATOMS: atom_id res chain seq x y z
N MET A 1 -65.32 75.39 -16.74
CA MET A 1 -65.28 74.82 -18.11
C MET A 1 -63.84 74.46 -18.42
N ILE A 2 -63.64 73.35 -19.14
CA ILE A 2 -62.38 72.67 -19.51
C ILE A 2 -61.98 71.54 -18.55
N TYR A 3 -62.46 70.36 -18.92
CA TYR A 3 -61.95 69.03 -18.58
C TYR A 3 -60.48 68.88 -18.99
N ARG A 4 -59.67 68.21 -18.16
CA ARG A 4 -58.58 67.36 -18.66
C ARG A 4 -58.56 66.04 -17.90
N ALA A 5 -58.57 64.99 -18.71
CA ALA A 5 -58.65 63.59 -18.36
C ALA A 5 -57.25 62.95 -18.26
N ALA A 6 -57.24 61.73 -17.71
CA ALA A 6 -56.31 60.63 -17.99
C ALA A 6 -54.90 60.75 -17.35
N VAL A 7 -54.21 59.69 -16.91
CA VAL A 7 -54.22 58.26 -17.22
C VAL A 7 -53.79 57.51 -15.93
N ILE A 8 -54.48 56.44 -15.56
CA ILE A 8 -54.03 55.49 -14.52
C ILE A 8 -53.01 54.55 -15.18
N ALA A 9 -51.77 54.57 -14.71
CA ALA A 9 -50.75 53.59 -15.08
C ALA A 9 -50.91 52.34 -14.20
N VAL A 10 -51.29 51.22 -14.81
CA VAL A 10 -51.30 49.89 -14.21
C VAL A 10 -49.86 49.34 -14.24
N VAL A 11 -49.25 49.15 -13.08
CA VAL A 11 -47.97 48.44 -12.94
C VAL A 11 -48.29 46.97 -12.72
N ILE A 12 -48.03 46.14 -13.73
CA ILE A 12 -48.11 44.68 -13.64
C ILE A 12 -46.82 44.18 -12.97
N VAL A 13 -46.97 43.55 -11.79
CA VAL A 13 -45.91 42.81 -11.11
C VAL A 13 -45.76 41.45 -11.80
N VAL A 14 -44.65 41.25 -12.50
CA VAL A 14 -44.24 39.92 -13.00
C VAL A 14 -43.30 39.31 -11.96
N ALA A 15 -43.79 38.33 -11.19
CA ALA A 15 -42.97 37.51 -10.33
C ALA A 15 -42.17 36.52 -11.19
N GLY A 16 -40.90 36.80 -11.42
CA GLY A 16 -39.96 35.88 -12.05
C GLY A 16 -39.54 34.79 -11.06
N VAL A 17 -39.86 33.54 -11.39
CA VAL A 17 -39.32 32.35 -10.70
C VAL A 17 -37.86 32.21 -11.14
N ALA A 18 -36.93 32.63 -10.29
CA ALA A 18 -35.51 32.38 -10.47
C ALA A 18 -35.23 30.90 -10.18
N TRP A 19 -34.99 30.12 -11.24
CA TRP A 19 -34.36 28.80 -11.13
C TRP A 19 -32.92 29.01 -10.64
N ILE A 20 -32.68 28.70 -9.38
CA ILE A 20 -31.32 28.66 -8.81
C ILE A 20 -30.67 27.38 -9.35
N SER A 21 -29.97 27.52 -10.48
CA SER A 21 -29.00 26.55 -10.93
C SER A 21 -27.89 26.47 -9.89
N LEU A 22 -27.91 25.43 -9.06
CA LEU A 22 -26.75 25.08 -8.23
C LEU A 22 -25.54 24.92 -9.16
N PRO A 23 -24.37 25.51 -8.83
CA PRO A 23 -23.17 25.26 -9.60
C PRO A 23 -22.90 23.75 -9.63
N PRO A 24 -22.37 23.20 -10.74
CA PRO A 24 -21.93 21.82 -10.77
C PRO A 24 -20.96 21.59 -9.60
N VAL A 25 -21.22 20.55 -8.81
CA VAL A 25 -20.30 20.08 -7.77
C VAL A 25 -18.94 19.92 -8.43
N ALA A 26 -17.98 20.75 -8.03
CA ALA A 26 -16.62 20.64 -8.52
C ALA A 26 -16.14 19.20 -8.23
N PRO A 27 -15.50 18.51 -9.20
CA PRO A 27 -14.86 17.24 -8.89
C PRO A 27 -13.95 17.46 -7.69
N ALA A 28 -14.01 16.56 -6.71
CA ALA A 28 -13.14 16.58 -5.55
C ALA A 28 -11.72 16.80 -6.05
N GLU A 29 -11.11 17.91 -5.63
CA GLU A 29 -9.76 18.28 -6.00
C GLU A 29 -8.87 17.10 -5.60
N GLU A 30 -8.24 16.47 -6.59
CA GLU A 30 -7.30 15.38 -6.38
C GLU A 30 -6.19 15.96 -5.49
N GLU A 31 -6.25 15.68 -4.18
CA GLU A 31 -5.28 16.17 -3.19
C GLU A 31 -3.88 15.98 -3.78
N ALA A 32 -3.07 17.03 -3.80
CA ALA A 32 -1.69 16.92 -4.25
C ALA A 32 -1.00 15.76 -3.51
N PRO A 33 -0.07 15.03 -4.16
CA PRO A 33 0.75 14.07 -3.44
C PRO A 33 1.43 14.77 -2.24
N PRO A 34 1.61 14.09 -1.10
CA PRO A 34 2.20 14.71 0.08
C PRO A 34 3.52 15.39 -0.23
N GLU A 35 3.79 16.45 0.53
CA GLU A 35 5.12 17.05 0.54
C GLU A 35 6.13 15.97 0.97
N PRO A 36 7.18 15.70 0.15
CA PRO A 36 8.28 14.85 0.58
C PRO A 36 8.83 15.39 1.90
N LEU A 37 9.10 14.51 2.87
CA LEU A 37 9.51 14.92 4.21
C LEU A 37 10.83 15.70 4.19
N SER A 38 11.64 15.51 3.15
CA SER A 38 13.01 16.01 3.03
C SER A 38 13.31 16.80 1.74
N GLY A 39 12.38 16.86 0.78
CA GLY A 39 12.57 17.58 -0.48
C GLY A 39 13.41 16.84 -1.53
N ILE A 40 13.84 15.59 -1.30
CA ILE A 40 14.46 14.74 -2.34
C ILE A 40 13.37 14.24 -3.29
N GLN A 41 13.25 14.84 -4.48
CA GLN A 41 12.28 14.39 -5.48
C GLN A 41 12.87 13.41 -6.48
N SER A 42 12.96 12.15 -6.05
CA SER A 42 12.80 10.97 -6.91
C SER A 42 12.26 9.85 -5.99
N GLY A 43 11.37 8.98 -6.48
CA GLY A 43 10.76 7.84 -5.74
C GLY A 43 10.36 8.02 -4.26
N VAL A 44 9.06 8.21 -3.97
CA VAL A 44 8.53 8.17 -2.59
C VAL A 44 7.74 6.90 -2.36
N PHE A 45 8.08 6.16 -1.31
CA PHE A 45 7.45 4.90 -0.94
C PHE A 45 6.96 4.91 0.51
N TYR A 46 5.79 4.33 0.77
CA TYR A 46 5.19 4.25 2.09
C TYR A 46 5.14 2.81 2.58
N CYS A 47 5.80 2.54 3.68
CA CYS A 47 5.92 1.22 4.28
C CYS A 47 5.01 1.17 5.50
N VAL A 48 3.99 0.31 5.49
CA VAL A 48 3.07 0.19 6.65
C VAL A 48 3.81 -0.37 7.87
N GLY A 49 4.85 -1.17 7.67
CA GLY A 49 5.53 -1.94 8.72
C GLY A 49 4.69 -3.15 9.14
N SER A 50 5.13 -3.92 10.15
CA SER A 50 4.31 -5.00 10.70
C SER A 50 3.45 -4.60 11.89
N GLY A 51 3.88 -3.66 12.73
CA GLY A 51 3.31 -3.59 14.08
C GLY A 51 3.40 -4.96 14.78
N ALA A 52 2.64 -5.17 15.85
CA ALA A 52 2.53 -6.48 16.51
C ALA A 52 3.82 -7.10 17.12
N GLY A 53 4.83 -6.29 17.45
CA GLY A 53 6.01 -6.73 18.22
C GLY A 53 7.08 -7.47 17.41
N ALA A 54 6.98 -7.46 16.07
CA ALA A 54 8.06 -7.90 15.20
C ALA A 54 9.18 -6.88 15.18
N GLU A 55 10.41 -7.34 14.92
CA GLU A 55 11.46 -6.42 14.51
C GLU A 55 11.27 -6.10 13.03
N THR A 56 11.06 -4.82 12.71
CA THR A 56 10.91 -4.36 11.33
C THR A 56 12.15 -3.63 10.87
N ALA A 57 12.65 -4.00 9.69
CA ALA A 57 13.64 -3.24 8.93
C ALA A 57 13.00 -2.67 7.66
N PHE A 58 13.55 -1.57 7.17
CA PHE A 58 13.17 -0.92 5.93
C PHE A 58 14.32 -0.94 4.95
N GLN A 59 14.00 -1.10 3.70
CA GLN A 59 14.97 -1.31 2.65
C GLN A 59 14.60 -0.42 1.45
N ALA A 60 15.59 0.25 0.90
CA ALA A 60 15.52 0.96 -0.37
C ALA A 60 16.47 0.29 -1.36
N VAL A 61 16.05 0.16 -2.61
CA VAL A 61 16.88 -0.34 -3.71
C VAL A 61 16.88 0.68 -4.83
N SER A 62 18.03 0.85 -5.47
CA SER A 62 18.20 1.70 -6.64
C SER A 62 19.05 0.98 -7.69
N GLY A 63 18.66 1.12 -8.96
CA GLY A 63 19.44 0.66 -10.11
C GLY A 63 20.67 1.52 -10.43
N SER A 64 20.92 2.59 -9.67
CA SER A 64 22.08 3.48 -9.83
C SER A 64 22.60 3.97 -8.48
N ALA A 65 23.72 4.71 -8.49
CA ALA A 65 24.12 5.49 -7.31
C ALA A 65 22.96 6.40 -6.88
N SER A 66 22.68 6.46 -5.57
CA SER A 66 21.50 7.15 -5.05
C SER A 66 21.66 7.51 -3.58
N THR A 67 20.94 8.53 -3.13
CA THR A 67 20.71 8.82 -1.72
C THR A 67 19.31 8.37 -1.34
N SER A 68 19.18 7.57 -0.28
CA SER A 68 17.90 7.15 0.29
C SER A 68 17.70 7.79 1.66
N LEU A 69 16.50 8.30 1.90
CA LEU A 69 16.05 8.77 3.20
C LEU A 69 14.94 7.87 3.71
N ILE A 70 15.11 7.34 4.93
CA ILE A 70 14.14 6.47 5.58
C ILE A 70 13.67 7.16 6.85
N SER A 71 12.42 7.62 6.85
CA SER A 71 11.79 8.34 7.96
C SER A 71 10.76 7.46 8.65
N ILE A 72 10.91 7.25 9.95
CA ILE A 72 9.99 6.46 10.77
C ILE A 72 8.88 7.37 11.29
N ILE A 73 7.64 6.97 11.05
CA ILE A 73 6.44 7.68 11.49
C ILE A 73 5.82 6.88 12.62
N ASP A 74 5.58 7.52 13.76
CA ASP A 74 4.83 6.93 14.86
C ASP A 74 4.07 8.03 15.61
N SER A 75 2.85 7.71 16.03
CA SER A 75 2.07 8.50 16.99
C SER A 75 2.04 10.00 16.65
N ASN A 76 1.69 10.34 15.42
CA ASN A 76 1.59 11.69 14.82
C ASN A 76 2.91 12.42 14.46
N MET A 77 4.07 11.82 14.71
CA MET A 77 5.37 12.47 14.52
C MET A 77 6.35 11.62 13.72
N VAL A 78 7.37 12.27 13.15
CA VAL A 78 8.55 11.58 12.63
C VAL A 78 9.48 11.35 13.82
N VAL A 79 9.71 10.09 14.18
CA VAL A 79 10.49 9.72 15.38
C VAL A 79 11.96 9.52 15.08
N ASP A 80 12.31 9.18 13.83
CA ASP A 80 13.69 9.03 13.38
C ASP A 80 13.78 9.21 11.86
N THR A 81 14.94 9.66 11.38
CA THR A 81 15.25 9.75 9.95
C THR A 81 16.72 9.40 9.74
N VAL A 82 16.97 8.45 8.83
CA VAL A 82 18.33 8.09 8.40
C VAL A 82 18.53 8.41 6.93
N GLU A 83 19.71 8.93 6.62
CA GLU A 83 20.21 9.12 5.25
C GLU A 83 21.26 8.06 4.94
N ILE A 84 21.11 7.39 3.79
CA ILE A 84 22.02 6.35 3.32
C ILE A 84 22.35 6.62 1.85
N THR A 85 23.62 6.89 1.57
CA THR A 85 24.12 7.07 0.20
C THR A 85 24.79 5.80 -0.31
N THR A 86 24.45 5.38 -1.51
CA THR A 86 25.08 4.28 -2.23
C THR A 86 25.82 4.78 -3.47
N GLU A 87 27.07 4.37 -3.66
CA GLU A 87 27.90 4.81 -4.80
C GLU A 87 27.65 4.02 -6.10
N ARG A 88 26.86 2.95 -6.03
CA ARG A 88 26.60 1.97 -7.11
C ARG A 88 25.18 1.37 -6.92
N PRO A 89 24.65 0.61 -7.91
CA PRO A 89 23.42 -0.15 -7.70
C PRO A 89 23.55 -1.00 -6.44
N ALA A 90 22.68 -0.75 -5.48
CA ALA A 90 22.81 -1.29 -4.14
C ALA A 90 21.49 -1.18 -3.39
N THR A 91 21.51 -1.80 -2.22
CA THR A 91 20.42 -1.78 -1.28
C THR A 91 20.84 -1.00 -0.03
N ALA A 92 20.10 0.05 0.29
CA ALA A 92 20.18 0.73 1.57
C ALA A 92 19.20 0.05 2.54
N MET A 93 19.65 -0.28 3.75
CA MET A 93 18.82 -0.94 4.74
C MET A 93 18.94 -0.22 6.08
N PHE A 94 17.80 -0.01 6.73
CA PHE A 94 17.72 0.59 8.05
C PHE A 94 16.85 -0.26 8.96
N LYS A 95 17.38 -0.57 10.14
CA LYS A 95 16.65 -1.26 11.21
C LYS A 95 16.58 -0.30 12.40
N PRO A 96 15.41 0.31 12.69
CA PRO A 96 15.26 1.19 13.84
C PRO A 96 15.66 0.49 15.15
N PRO A 97 16.33 1.18 16.07
CA PRO A 97 16.73 0.59 17.34
C PRO A 97 15.51 0.33 18.24
N GLY A 98 15.31 -0.94 18.63
CA GLY A 98 14.30 -1.36 19.60
C GLY A 98 12.94 -1.73 19.00
N GLN A 99 12.18 -2.57 19.70
CA GLN A 99 10.86 -3.10 19.29
C GLN A 99 9.70 -2.09 19.40
N LEU A 100 9.98 -0.79 19.54
CA LEU A 100 9.04 0.15 20.14
C LEU A 100 8.25 1.00 19.15
N PHE A 101 8.48 0.90 17.85
CA PHE A 101 7.67 1.67 16.91
C PHE A 101 6.47 0.86 16.45
N THR A 102 5.28 1.41 16.65
CA THR A 102 4.00 0.82 16.23
C THR A 102 3.53 1.36 14.88
N GLY A 103 4.26 2.33 14.32
CA GLY A 103 3.90 3.00 13.08
C GLY A 103 4.49 2.35 11.83
N GLY A 104 4.80 3.20 10.84
CA GLY A 104 5.33 2.82 9.54
C GLY A 104 6.53 3.67 9.16
N ALA A 105 6.92 3.65 7.88
CA ALA A 105 7.99 4.49 7.38
C ALA A 105 7.65 5.12 6.02
N VAL A 106 8.28 6.25 5.74
CA VAL A 106 8.37 6.85 4.40
C VAL A 106 9.81 6.68 3.94
N VAL A 107 9.97 6.13 2.74
CA VAL A 107 11.26 5.90 2.10
C VAL A 107 11.31 6.76 0.84
N GLU A 108 12.25 7.69 0.79
CA GLU A 108 12.50 8.58 -0.34
C GLU A 108 13.82 8.15 -0.98
N VAL A 109 13.89 8.01 -2.31
CA VAL A 109 15.08 7.50 -3.01
C VAL A 109 15.41 8.36 -4.21
N GLU A 110 16.58 9.01 -4.20
CA GLU A 110 17.09 9.84 -5.30
C GLU A 110 17.49 9.01 -6.55
N ALA A 111 16.54 8.29 -7.15
CA ALA A 111 16.70 7.53 -8.37
C ALA A 111 15.36 7.34 -9.11
N VAL A 112 15.43 7.26 -10.44
CA VAL A 112 14.26 7.03 -11.31
C VAL A 112 13.79 5.57 -11.25
N GLU A 113 14.73 4.63 -11.14
CA GLU A 113 14.48 3.20 -11.01
C GLU A 113 14.78 2.76 -9.58
N ALA A 114 13.80 2.95 -8.70
CA ALA A 114 13.90 2.64 -7.29
C ALA A 114 12.73 1.79 -6.80
N GLY A 115 12.94 1.10 -5.69
CA GLY A 115 11.91 0.39 -4.95
C GLY A 115 12.19 0.44 -3.46
N ALA A 116 11.18 0.15 -2.65
CA ALA A 116 11.35 -0.02 -1.23
C ALA A 116 10.57 -1.23 -0.72
N SER A 117 11.05 -1.82 0.36
CA SER A 117 10.37 -2.88 1.10
C SER A 117 10.49 -2.67 2.59
N TRP A 118 9.61 -3.31 3.34
CA TRP A 118 9.82 -3.57 4.76
C TRP A 118 9.96 -5.07 4.97
N ILE A 119 10.79 -5.41 5.96
CA ILE A 119 11.13 -6.78 6.35
C ILE A 119 10.71 -6.93 7.80
N ASN A 120 9.99 -7.99 8.12
CA ASN A 120 9.55 -8.31 9.47
C ASN A 120 10.22 -9.60 9.90
N GLU A 121 11.04 -9.51 10.93
CA GLU A 121 11.73 -10.63 11.54
C GLU A 121 10.86 -11.16 12.69
N GLY A 122 10.30 -12.36 12.50
CA GLY A 122 9.66 -13.14 13.55
C GLY A 122 10.62 -14.14 14.19
N PRO A 123 10.21 -14.85 15.25
CA PRO A 123 11.09 -15.76 16.00
C PRO A 123 11.71 -16.88 15.16
N THR A 124 10.97 -17.37 14.17
CA THR A 124 11.37 -18.52 13.34
C THR A 124 11.20 -18.28 11.84
N ARG A 125 10.57 -17.18 11.43
CA ARG A 125 10.35 -16.82 10.03
C ARG A 125 10.42 -15.32 9.85
N THR A 126 10.99 -14.93 8.71
CA THR A 126 10.98 -13.57 8.22
C THR A 126 9.97 -13.47 7.09
N THR A 127 9.23 -12.37 7.05
CA THR A 127 8.46 -11.99 5.87
C THR A 127 8.93 -10.63 5.40
N ALA A 128 8.72 -10.33 4.12
CA ALA A 128 8.96 -9.00 3.61
C ALA A 128 7.90 -8.64 2.60
N THR A 129 7.76 -7.35 2.37
CA THR A 129 6.67 -6.81 1.55
C THR A 129 7.11 -5.48 0.97
N THR A 130 6.71 -5.19 -0.26
CA THR A 130 7.07 -3.92 -0.90
C THR A 130 6.28 -2.76 -0.33
N CYS A 131 6.90 -1.57 -0.34
CA CYS A 131 6.25 -0.34 0.08
C CYS A 131 5.38 0.24 -1.03
N TYR A 132 4.40 1.05 -0.67
CA TYR A 132 3.48 1.71 -1.59
C TYR A 132 4.14 2.88 -2.30
N ALA A 133 4.24 2.84 -3.63
CA ALA A 133 4.65 4.02 -4.40
C ALA A 133 3.52 5.05 -4.54
N GLU A 134 2.27 4.60 -4.56
CA GLU A 134 1.09 5.44 -4.76
C GLU A 134 -0.06 5.03 -3.82
N PRO A 135 -0.60 5.94 -3.00
CA PRO A 135 -1.84 5.70 -2.26
C PRO A 135 -3.05 5.70 -3.22
N ARG A 136 -4.15 5.04 -2.82
CA ARG A 136 -5.37 4.85 -3.61
C ARG A 136 -6.61 4.98 -2.76
N ASN A 137 -7.75 5.17 -3.43
CA ASN A 137 -9.05 5.26 -2.79
C ASN A 137 -9.75 3.89 -2.62
N ALA A 138 -9.22 2.83 -3.24
CA ALA A 138 -9.79 1.49 -3.12
C ALA A 138 -8.68 0.44 -3.12
N TRP A 139 -8.81 -0.52 -2.22
CA TRP A 139 -7.82 -1.55 -1.97
C TRP A 139 -8.49 -2.89 -1.79
N THR A 140 -7.78 -3.97 -2.16
CA THR A 140 -8.20 -5.33 -1.86
C THR A 140 -7.00 -6.11 -1.37
N ILE A 141 -7.15 -6.80 -0.26
CA ILE A 141 -6.13 -7.66 0.36
C ILE A 141 -6.67 -9.07 0.41
N TYR A 142 -5.90 -10.00 -0.15
CA TYR A 142 -6.14 -11.44 -0.03
C TYR A 142 -5.22 -11.96 1.08
N GLY A 143 -5.80 -12.24 2.24
CA GLY A 143 -5.06 -12.70 3.41
C GLY A 143 -4.96 -14.21 3.49
N GLY A 144 -4.49 -14.65 4.66
CA GLY A 144 -4.40 -16.06 5.02
C GLY A 144 -5.49 -16.52 5.99
N PRO A 145 -5.39 -17.77 6.46
CA PRO A 145 -6.25 -18.31 7.50
C PRO A 145 -6.00 -17.61 8.86
N ILE A 146 -6.97 -17.75 9.76
CA ILE A 146 -6.88 -17.42 11.17
C ILE A 146 -7.01 -18.73 11.96
N GLY A 147 -5.89 -19.25 12.45
CA GLY A 147 -5.83 -20.38 13.37
C GLY A 147 -6.18 -20.00 14.82
N SER A 148 -6.22 -20.99 15.70
CA SER A 148 -6.61 -20.82 17.11
C SER A 148 -5.63 -19.98 17.94
N ALA A 149 -4.37 -19.88 17.51
CA ALA A 149 -3.31 -19.11 18.16
C ALA A 149 -2.81 -17.95 17.28
N ASP A 150 -3.50 -17.68 16.17
CA ASP A 150 -3.05 -16.70 15.18
C ASP A 150 -3.64 -15.33 15.50
N ARG A 151 -2.79 -14.31 15.46
CA ARG A 151 -3.18 -12.91 15.59
C ARG A 151 -3.18 -12.26 14.22
N LEU A 152 -4.33 -12.27 13.53
CA LEU A 152 -4.52 -11.51 12.29
C LEU A 152 -5.02 -10.10 12.60
N VAL A 153 -4.33 -9.10 12.07
CA VAL A 153 -4.62 -7.68 12.23
C VAL A 153 -4.64 -7.01 10.85
N LEU A 154 -5.63 -6.17 10.59
CA LEU A 154 -5.61 -5.20 9.49
C LEU A 154 -5.06 -3.88 10.03
N ARG A 155 -3.98 -3.39 9.42
CA ARG A 155 -3.33 -2.12 9.75
C ARG A 155 -3.68 -1.10 8.68
N LEU A 156 -4.11 0.07 9.10
CA LEU A 156 -4.36 1.22 8.23
C LEU A 156 -3.39 2.33 8.59
N MET A 157 -2.42 2.58 7.72
CA MET A 157 -1.47 3.67 7.90
C MET A 157 -1.95 4.92 7.17
N ASN A 158 -1.94 6.04 7.87
CA ASN A 158 -2.08 7.37 7.30
C ASN A 158 -0.72 8.10 7.37
N PRO A 159 0.01 8.25 6.26
CA PRO A 159 1.28 8.96 6.25
C PRO A 159 1.14 10.49 6.30
N LEU A 160 -0.08 11.02 6.20
CA LEU A 160 -0.34 12.44 5.98
C LEU A 160 -0.57 13.24 7.26
N LEU A 161 -0.50 14.56 7.13
CA LEU A 161 -0.82 15.52 8.20
C LEU A 161 -2.33 15.77 8.39
N SER A 162 -3.15 15.38 7.42
CA SER A 162 -4.61 15.35 7.52
C SER A 162 -5.08 13.99 8.05
N SER A 163 -6.26 13.95 8.68
CA SER A 163 -6.91 12.69 9.02
C SER A 163 -7.45 12.00 7.78
N ALA A 164 -7.62 10.68 7.81
CA ALA A 164 -8.23 9.92 6.73
C ALA A 164 -9.35 9.02 7.25
N LYS A 165 -10.23 8.56 6.34
CA LYS A 165 -11.35 7.65 6.63
C LYS A 165 -11.50 6.60 5.56
N ALA A 166 -11.92 5.40 5.96
CA ALA A 166 -12.28 4.33 5.03
C ALA A 166 -13.46 3.50 5.51
N ASP A 167 -14.20 2.96 4.55
CA ASP A 167 -15.14 1.86 4.76
C ASP A 167 -14.41 0.54 4.50
N ILE A 168 -14.62 -0.45 5.37
CA ILE A 168 -13.92 -1.73 5.30
C ILE A 168 -14.94 -2.85 5.19
N ARG A 169 -14.76 -3.71 4.18
CA ARG A 169 -15.65 -4.83 3.90
C ARG A 169 -14.87 -6.13 3.99
N LEU A 170 -15.38 -7.06 4.77
CA LEU A 170 -14.77 -8.38 4.99
C LEU A 170 -15.52 -9.44 4.20
N THR A 171 -14.78 -10.41 3.66
CA THR A 171 -15.34 -11.60 3.02
C THR A 171 -14.55 -12.82 3.45
N THR A 172 -15.25 -13.87 3.87
CA THR A 172 -14.67 -15.13 4.32
C THR A 172 -15.06 -16.27 3.38
N GLU A 173 -14.68 -17.50 3.72
CA GLU A 173 -15.17 -18.70 3.05
C GLU A 173 -16.71 -18.85 3.08
N PHE A 174 -17.39 -18.18 4.02
CA PHE A 174 -18.84 -18.21 4.16
C PHE A 174 -19.54 -17.05 3.42
N GLY A 175 -18.77 -16.14 2.82
CA GLY A 175 -19.27 -14.97 2.11
C GLY A 175 -18.99 -13.65 2.85
N PRO A 176 -19.71 -12.57 2.48
CA PRO A 176 -19.55 -11.26 3.11
C PRO A 176 -19.92 -11.28 4.60
N GLU A 177 -19.10 -10.63 5.43
CA GLU A 177 -19.33 -10.49 6.87
C GLU A 177 -19.80 -9.04 7.16
N PRO A 178 -21.03 -8.83 7.63
CA PRO A 178 -21.55 -7.50 7.91
C PRO A 178 -21.09 -7.01 9.29
N ILE A 179 -20.07 -6.16 9.33
CA ILE A 179 -19.53 -5.58 10.57
C ILE A 179 -19.70 -4.06 10.51
N THR A 180 -20.69 -3.52 11.23
CA THR A 180 -21.05 -2.09 11.19
C THR A 180 -19.97 -1.18 11.74
N GLU A 181 -19.15 -1.68 12.67
CA GLU A 181 -18.03 -0.98 13.28
C GLU A 181 -16.88 -0.71 12.29
N LEU A 182 -16.93 -1.35 11.12
CA LEU A 182 -15.96 -1.20 10.03
C LEU A 182 -16.42 -0.20 8.96
N GLU A 183 -17.59 0.44 9.16
CA GLU A 183 -18.05 1.57 8.36
C GLU A 183 -17.43 2.88 8.89
N SER A 184 -16.82 3.67 8.02
CA SER A 184 -16.19 4.96 8.33
C SER A 184 -15.10 4.93 9.43
N VAL A 185 -14.19 3.97 9.34
CA VAL A 185 -13.01 3.89 10.21
C VAL A 185 -12.10 5.09 9.97
N GLY A 186 -11.87 5.89 11.02
CA GLY A 186 -10.98 7.04 11.00
C GLY A 186 -9.55 6.69 11.40
N VAL A 187 -8.57 7.28 10.72
CA VAL A 187 -7.14 7.14 11.02
C VAL A 187 -6.54 8.54 11.22
N PRO A 188 -5.95 8.81 12.40
CA PRO A 188 -5.34 10.12 12.69
C PRO A 188 -4.17 10.45 11.73
N PRO A 189 -3.77 11.73 11.66
CA PRO A 189 -2.55 12.14 10.95
C PRO A 189 -1.32 11.37 11.43
N ARG A 190 -0.48 10.92 10.49
CA ARG A 190 0.82 10.27 10.77
C ARG A 190 0.71 9.14 11.80
N ASP A 191 -0.30 8.31 11.61
CA ASP A 191 -0.66 7.28 12.58
C ASP A 191 -1.04 5.95 11.90
N VAL A 192 -1.09 4.89 12.70
CA VAL A 192 -1.53 3.57 12.29
C VAL A 192 -2.64 3.09 13.19
N VAL A 193 -3.77 2.73 12.59
CA VAL A 193 -4.87 2.05 13.28
C VAL A 193 -4.79 0.56 13.03
N GLU A 194 -4.81 -0.23 14.11
CA GLU A 194 -4.84 -1.69 14.07
C GLU A 194 -6.25 -2.21 14.35
N ILE A 195 -6.76 -3.06 13.47
CA ILE A 195 -8.07 -3.71 13.58
C ILE A 195 -7.84 -5.22 13.78
N PRO A 196 -8.12 -5.77 14.97
CA PRO A 196 -7.83 -7.17 15.29
C PRO A 196 -8.88 -8.10 14.64
N LEU A 197 -8.66 -8.46 13.37
CA LEU A 197 -9.57 -9.33 12.60
C LEU A 197 -9.80 -10.70 13.26
N HIS A 198 -8.80 -11.24 13.96
CA HIS A 198 -8.92 -12.49 14.72
C HIS A 198 -9.92 -12.40 15.89
N GLU A 199 -10.09 -11.23 16.51
CA GLU A 199 -11.09 -11.01 17.56
C GLU A 199 -12.50 -10.87 16.97
N ILE A 200 -12.59 -10.29 15.77
CA ILE A 200 -13.87 -10.03 15.08
C ILE A 200 -14.42 -11.29 14.42
N LEU A 201 -13.57 -12.01 13.67
CA LEU A 201 -13.98 -13.15 12.86
C LEU A 201 -13.81 -14.48 13.61
N GLY A 202 -12.89 -14.57 14.57
CA GLY A 202 -12.45 -15.86 15.11
C GLY A 202 -11.72 -16.69 14.05
N GLN A 203 -11.83 -18.02 14.14
CA GLN A 203 -11.13 -18.91 13.20
C GLN A 203 -11.74 -18.85 11.80
N ARG A 204 -10.88 -18.75 10.78
CA ARG A 204 -11.26 -18.71 9.36
C ARG A 204 -10.22 -19.41 8.51
N THR A 205 -10.65 -20.00 7.41
CA THR A 205 -9.75 -20.61 6.42
C THR A 205 -9.29 -19.62 5.37
N MET A 206 -10.07 -18.55 5.15
CA MET A 206 -9.75 -17.48 4.21
C MET A 206 -10.33 -16.15 4.69
N VAL A 207 -9.53 -15.09 4.61
CA VAL A 207 -10.01 -13.72 4.84
C VAL A 207 -9.61 -12.83 3.68
N LYS A 208 -10.59 -12.14 3.11
CA LYS A 208 -10.42 -11.08 2.12
C LYS A 208 -10.93 -9.78 2.72
N VAL A 209 -10.17 -8.71 2.51
CA VAL A 209 -10.50 -7.36 2.96
C VAL A 209 -10.60 -6.45 1.74
N ALA A 210 -11.67 -5.66 1.64
CA ALA A 210 -11.72 -4.49 0.78
C ALA A 210 -11.71 -3.23 1.66
N VAL A 211 -10.90 -2.23 1.28
CA VAL A 211 -10.82 -0.94 1.98
C VAL A 211 -11.11 0.15 0.96
N ASP A 212 -12.20 0.87 1.15
CA ASP A 212 -12.63 1.99 0.32
C ASP A 212 -12.37 3.29 1.10
N VAL A 213 -11.34 4.03 0.72
CA VAL A 213 -10.98 5.31 1.35
C VAL A 213 -11.99 6.36 0.91
N THR A 214 -12.71 6.91 1.88
CA THR A 214 -13.77 7.90 1.67
C THR A 214 -13.28 9.33 1.89
N ASP A 215 -12.17 9.50 2.61
CA ASP A 215 -11.55 10.80 2.87
C ASP A 215 -10.04 10.63 3.15
N GLY A 216 -9.21 11.55 2.65
CA GLY A 216 -7.75 11.51 2.78
C GLY A 216 -7.09 10.31 2.07
N ARG A 217 -5.97 9.82 2.63
CA ARG A 217 -5.17 8.73 2.04
C ARG A 217 -4.82 7.67 3.08
N LEU A 218 -5.01 6.40 2.70
CA LEU A 218 -4.73 5.25 3.55
C LEU A 218 -3.99 4.14 2.81
N LEU A 219 -3.19 3.42 3.58
CA LEU A 219 -2.35 2.33 3.13
C LEU A 219 -2.64 1.10 4.00
N PRO A 220 -3.38 0.11 3.48
CA PRO A 220 -3.82 -1.01 4.29
C PRO A 220 -2.93 -2.25 4.12
N ALA A 221 -2.48 -2.85 5.23
CA ALA A 221 -1.77 -4.13 5.21
C ALA A 221 -2.39 -5.09 6.23
N MET A 222 -2.45 -6.38 5.91
CA MET A 222 -2.74 -7.41 6.90
C MET A 222 -1.45 -8.01 7.43
N VAL A 223 -1.43 -8.27 8.74
CA VAL A 223 -0.32 -8.88 9.45
C VAL A 223 -0.86 -10.02 10.28
N SER A 224 -0.33 -11.23 10.07
CA SER A 224 -0.59 -12.37 10.93
C SER A 224 0.65 -12.69 11.74
N THR A 225 0.49 -12.76 13.05
CA THR A 225 1.51 -13.27 13.96
C THR A 225 1.06 -14.62 14.49
N THR A 226 1.93 -15.62 14.37
CA THR A 226 1.73 -16.97 14.88
C THR A 226 2.89 -17.34 15.82
N PRO A 227 2.78 -18.40 16.63
CA PRO A 227 3.92 -18.92 17.39
C PRO A 227 5.13 -19.28 16.51
N ASN A 228 4.90 -19.53 15.22
CA ASN A 228 5.90 -19.99 14.25
C ASN A 228 6.37 -18.88 13.30
N GLY A 229 6.01 -17.62 13.56
CA GLY A 229 6.47 -16.49 12.77
C GLY A 229 5.35 -15.59 12.28
N ILE A 230 5.72 -14.74 11.31
CA ILE A 230 4.90 -13.62 10.85
C ILE A 230 4.64 -13.75 9.36
N ALA A 231 3.44 -13.37 8.93
CA ALA A 231 3.10 -13.19 7.53
C ALA A 231 2.52 -11.79 7.34
N THR A 232 2.90 -11.12 6.25
CA THR A 232 2.33 -9.82 5.88
C THR A 232 1.76 -9.87 4.47
N TRP A 233 0.57 -9.31 4.31
CA TRP A 233 -0.10 -9.13 3.03
C TRP A 233 -0.37 -7.66 2.82
N ARG A 234 0.07 -7.12 1.69
CA ARG A 234 -0.25 -5.76 1.29
C ARG A 234 -1.50 -5.73 0.42
N ALA A 235 -2.22 -4.63 0.42
CA ALA A 235 -3.15 -4.38 -0.69
C ALA A 235 -2.36 -4.09 -1.96
N GLU A 236 -2.41 -5.00 -2.91
CA GLU A 236 -1.70 -4.86 -4.16
C GLU A 236 -2.65 -4.43 -5.28
N ARG A 237 -2.26 -3.42 -6.05
CA ARG A 237 -2.90 -3.17 -7.35
C ARG A 237 -2.35 -4.21 -8.32
N ALA A 238 -3.22 -4.86 -9.07
CA ALA A 238 -2.78 -5.60 -10.24
C ALA A 238 -2.08 -4.64 -11.22
N ALA A 239 -0.81 -4.91 -11.53
CA ALA A 239 0.01 -4.10 -12.43
C ALA A 239 0.76 -5.00 -13.42
N THR A 240 1.19 -4.39 -14.52
CA THR A 240 1.93 -5.09 -15.59
C THR A 240 3.44 -4.98 -15.40
N ASP A 241 3.92 -4.20 -14.43
CA ASP A 241 5.35 -4.04 -14.16
C ASP A 241 5.58 -3.84 -12.66
N TRP A 242 6.59 -4.52 -12.12
CA TRP A 242 6.94 -4.53 -10.69
C TRP A 242 8.44 -4.56 -10.51
N TYR A 243 8.94 -3.81 -9.53
CA TYR A 243 10.31 -3.91 -9.03
C TYR A 243 10.30 -4.30 -7.57
N LEU A 244 11.04 -5.35 -7.24
CA LEU A 244 11.03 -5.99 -5.93
C LEU A 244 12.48 -6.13 -5.47
N PRO A 245 12.86 -5.67 -4.28
CA PRO A 245 14.16 -6.02 -3.75
C PRO A 245 14.20 -7.51 -3.39
N THR A 246 15.36 -8.14 -3.53
CA THR A 246 15.57 -9.47 -2.97
C THR A 246 15.70 -9.35 -1.46
N VAL A 247 14.84 -10.07 -0.75
CA VAL A 247 14.85 -10.09 0.70
C VAL A 247 15.73 -11.23 1.15
N ARG A 248 16.76 -10.91 1.94
CA ARG A 248 17.66 -11.90 2.55
C ARG A 248 17.73 -11.67 4.04
N VAL A 249 17.49 -12.72 4.81
CA VAL A 249 17.69 -12.73 6.27
C VAL A 249 18.52 -13.94 6.64
N GLY A 250 19.77 -13.71 7.02
CA GLY A 250 20.77 -14.77 7.14
C GLY A 250 20.93 -15.50 5.79
N ASP A 251 20.81 -16.83 5.83
CA ASP A 251 20.89 -17.69 4.64
C ASP A 251 19.55 -17.88 3.92
N VAL A 252 18.47 -17.29 4.43
CA VAL A 252 17.13 -17.40 3.83
C VAL A 252 16.93 -16.29 2.81
N VAL A 253 16.49 -16.67 1.62
CA VAL A 253 16.10 -15.76 0.53
C VAL A 253 14.58 -15.87 0.36
N GLY A 254 13.88 -14.74 0.41
CA GLY A 254 12.43 -14.71 0.20
C GLY A 254 12.05 -15.04 -1.25
N ASP A 255 10.94 -15.73 -1.43
CA ASP A 255 10.39 -16.06 -2.74
C ASP A 255 9.46 -14.94 -3.23
N ILE A 256 9.07 -15.02 -4.50
CA ILE A 256 8.12 -14.09 -5.12
C ILE A 256 6.87 -14.87 -5.52
N ALA A 257 5.72 -14.55 -4.95
CA ALA A 257 4.45 -15.07 -5.44
C ALA A 257 3.80 -14.10 -6.42
N VAL A 258 3.43 -14.62 -7.59
CA VAL A 258 2.71 -13.86 -8.63
C VAL A 258 1.33 -14.48 -8.79
N THR A 259 0.29 -13.65 -8.68
CA THR A 259 -1.12 -14.05 -8.80
C THR A 259 -1.76 -13.34 -9.97
N ASN A 260 -2.48 -14.09 -10.80
CA ASN A 260 -3.30 -13.56 -11.87
C ASN A 260 -4.74 -13.38 -11.37
N PRO A 261 -5.23 -12.14 -11.15
CA PRO A 261 -6.60 -11.92 -10.67
C PRO A 261 -7.66 -11.99 -11.78
N ARG A 262 -7.28 -12.28 -13.03
CA ARG A 262 -8.14 -12.16 -14.22
C ARG A 262 -8.72 -13.52 -14.61
N GLN A 263 -9.76 -13.50 -15.44
CA GLN A 263 -10.39 -14.71 -16.01
C GLN A 263 -9.75 -15.18 -17.33
N GLU A 264 -8.63 -14.59 -17.70
CA GLU A 264 -7.84 -14.94 -18.90
C GLU A 264 -6.39 -15.22 -18.48
N HIS A 265 -5.64 -15.96 -19.31
CA HIS A 265 -4.23 -16.23 -19.04
C HIS A 265 -3.40 -14.95 -19.17
N VAL A 266 -2.29 -14.89 -18.42
CA VAL A 266 -1.32 -13.79 -18.48
C VAL A 266 0.07 -14.37 -18.64
N GLU A 267 0.86 -13.82 -19.56
CA GLU A 267 2.28 -14.14 -19.69
C GLU A 267 3.07 -13.21 -18.77
N VAL A 268 4.01 -13.78 -18.03
CA VAL A 268 4.83 -13.09 -17.03
C VAL A 268 6.30 -13.34 -17.34
N GLU A 269 7.05 -12.25 -17.45
CA GLU A 269 8.50 -12.23 -17.54
C GLU A 269 9.09 -11.89 -16.17
N TYR A 270 9.94 -12.78 -15.66
CA TYR A 270 10.64 -12.63 -14.40
C TYR A 270 12.12 -12.40 -14.68
N THR A 271 12.63 -11.23 -14.29
CA THR A 271 14.01 -10.79 -14.51
C THR A 271 14.73 -10.58 -13.17
N GLY A 272 15.93 -11.12 -13.04
CA GLY A 272 16.81 -10.97 -11.89
C GLY A 272 17.79 -9.83 -12.13
N ILE A 273 18.07 -9.06 -11.08
CA ILE A 273 18.97 -7.89 -11.11
C ILE A 273 20.05 -8.11 -10.06
N ASP A 274 21.31 -7.95 -10.46
CA ASP A 274 22.50 -7.98 -9.60
C ASP A 274 23.34 -6.69 -9.74
N SER A 275 24.51 -6.67 -9.10
CA SER A 275 25.39 -5.48 -9.11
C SER A 275 25.95 -5.09 -10.50
N SER A 276 25.85 -5.97 -11.49
CA SER A 276 26.30 -5.78 -12.87
C SER A 276 25.15 -5.52 -13.85
N GLY A 277 23.90 -5.64 -13.41
CA GLY A 277 22.70 -5.46 -14.23
C GLY A 277 21.80 -6.68 -14.20
N VAL A 278 21.28 -7.10 -15.36
CA VAL A 278 20.40 -8.28 -15.46
C VAL A 278 21.21 -9.56 -15.24
N SER A 279 20.84 -10.35 -14.23
CA SER A 279 21.50 -11.61 -13.85
C SER A 279 20.91 -12.84 -14.56
N GLY A 280 19.63 -12.77 -14.94
CA GLY A 280 18.89 -13.86 -15.56
C GLY A 280 17.43 -13.48 -15.85
N GLN A 281 16.77 -14.26 -16.70
CA GLN A 281 15.39 -14.00 -17.11
C GLN A 281 14.64 -15.32 -17.43
N GLU A 282 13.38 -15.39 -17.05
CA GLU A 282 12.46 -16.50 -17.33
C GLU A 282 11.08 -15.97 -17.76
N THR A 283 10.36 -16.74 -18.59
CA THR A 283 8.97 -16.43 -18.97
C THR A 283 8.07 -17.60 -18.59
N LEU A 284 6.90 -17.28 -18.02
CA LEU A 284 5.91 -18.25 -17.59
C LEU A 284 4.49 -17.77 -17.92
N VAL A 285 3.55 -18.73 -18.00
CA VAL A 285 2.14 -18.44 -18.25
C VAL A 285 1.37 -18.70 -16.96
N LEU A 286 0.61 -17.71 -16.51
CA LEU A 286 -0.34 -17.83 -15.41
C LEU A 286 -1.73 -18.10 -15.96
N GLU A 287 -2.29 -19.24 -15.58
CA GLU A 287 -3.68 -19.59 -15.86
C GLU A 287 -4.66 -18.56 -15.23
N PRO A 288 -5.90 -18.47 -15.72
CA PRO A 288 -6.96 -17.66 -15.10
C PRO A 288 -7.08 -17.92 -13.60
N LEU A 289 -7.11 -16.86 -12.79
CA LEU A 289 -7.18 -16.94 -11.32
C LEU A 289 -6.04 -17.77 -10.69
N GLY A 290 -4.96 -18.02 -11.43
CA GLY A 290 -3.82 -18.83 -11.03
C GLY A 290 -2.79 -18.07 -10.20
N HIS A 291 -1.90 -18.83 -9.56
CA HIS A 291 -0.76 -18.29 -8.82
C HIS A 291 0.49 -19.16 -9.05
N VAL A 292 1.66 -18.56 -8.94
CA VAL A 292 2.95 -19.24 -8.96
C VAL A 292 3.85 -18.67 -7.86
N VAL A 293 4.75 -19.48 -7.34
CA VAL A 293 5.84 -19.04 -6.47
C VAL A 293 7.15 -19.21 -7.21
N LEU A 294 7.90 -18.12 -7.33
CA LEU A 294 9.15 -18.01 -8.06
C LEU A 294 10.28 -17.92 -7.03
N PRO A 295 11.22 -18.88 -6.99
CA PRO A 295 12.37 -18.77 -6.11
C PRO A 295 13.22 -17.56 -6.47
N ALA A 296 13.56 -16.70 -5.52
CA ALA A 296 14.42 -15.54 -5.80
C ALA A 296 15.82 -15.95 -6.31
N THR A 297 16.25 -17.19 -6.01
CA THR A 297 17.52 -17.76 -6.46
C THR A 297 17.46 -18.41 -7.83
N SER A 298 16.28 -18.52 -8.48
CA SER A 298 16.18 -19.21 -9.77
C SER A 298 16.90 -18.48 -10.91
N LEU A 299 17.09 -17.16 -10.78
CA LEU A 299 17.71 -16.30 -11.79
C LEU A 299 19.19 -15.97 -11.53
N GLY A 300 19.82 -16.66 -10.58
CA GLY A 300 21.25 -16.55 -10.30
C GLY A 300 21.62 -16.68 -8.83
N PRO A 301 22.91 -16.91 -8.52
CA PRO A 301 23.37 -17.10 -7.14
C PRO A 301 23.30 -15.80 -6.31
N VAL A 302 23.37 -14.62 -6.94
CA VAL A 302 23.39 -13.32 -6.27
C VAL A 302 22.40 -12.36 -6.93
N VAL A 303 21.11 -12.64 -6.78
CA VAL A 303 20.05 -11.68 -7.13
C VAL A 303 19.90 -10.69 -5.98
N LEU A 304 19.97 -9.39 -6.31
CA LEU A 304 19.78 -8.24 -5.40
C LEU A 304 18.38 -7.65 -5.50
N GLY A 305 17.75 -7.80 -6.67
CA GLY A 305 16.38 -7.39 -6.93
C GLY A 305 15.80 -8.12 -8.13
N SER A 306 14.52 -7.88 -8.36
CA SER A 306 13.75 -8.56 -9.37
C SER A 306 12.81 -7.61 -10.05
N ARG A 307 12.60 -7.80 -11.35
CA ARG A 307 11.54 -7.16 -12.12
C ARG A 307 10.56 -8.22 -12.59
N ILE A 308 9.26 -7.95 -12.39
CA ILE A 308 8.18 -8.77 -12.96
C ILE A 308 7.42 -7.91 -13.97
N SER A 309 7.50 -8.27 -15.24
CA SER A 309 6.72 -7.66 -16.33
C SER A 309 5.66 -8.65 -16.81
N ALA A 310 4.46 -8.20 -17.14
CA ALA A 310 3.36 -9.07 -17.53
C ALA A 310 2.50 -8.47 -18.65
N THR A 311 1.96 -9.33 -19.52
CA THR A 311 1.06 -8.91 -20.63
C THR A 311 -0.29 -8.41 -20.16
N GLY A 312 -0.64 -8.68 -18.89
CA GLY A 312 -1.83 -8.18 -18.21
C GLY A 312 -1.58 -7.95 -16.72
N PRO A 313 -2.47 -7.23 -16.03
CA PRO A 313 -2.30 -6.93 -14.60
C PRO A 313 -2.18 -8.19 -13.73
N VAL A 314 -1.08 -8.30 -12.98
CA VAL A 314 -0.83 -9.33 -11.96
C VAL A 314 -0.59 -8.70 -10.59
N ILE A 315 -0.84 -9.46 -9.53
CA ILE A 315 -0.51 -9.09 -8.16
C ILE A 315 0.78 -9.82 -7.79
N VAL A 316 1.78 -9.09 -7.30
CA VAL A 316 3.04 -9.69 -6.85
C VAL A 316 3.24 -9.43 -5.37
N THR A 317 3.62 -10.47 -4.63
CA THR A 317 4.02 -10.37 -3.22
C THR A 317 5.35 -11.09 -2.98
N LEU A 318 6.08 -10.63 -1.97
CA LEU A 318 7.24 -11.33 -1.44
C LEU A 318 6.75 -12.33 -0.39
N VAL A 319 7.36 -13.52 -0.34
CA VAL A 319 6.95 -14.64 0.53
C VAL A 319 8.14 -15.19 1.31
#